data_AF-A0A2W5Z3V1-F1
#
_entry.id   AF-A0A2W5Z3V1-F1
#
_cell.length_a   1.000
_cell.length_b   1.000
_cell.length_c   1.000
_cell.angle_alpha   90.00
_cell.angle_beta   90.00
_cell.angle_gamma   90.00
#
_symmetry.space_group_name_H-M   'P 1'
#
loop_
_entity.id
_entity.type
_entity.pdbx_description
1 polymer ?
#
loop_
_entity_poly.entity_id
_entity_poly.type
_entity_poly.pdbx_seq_one_letter_code
_entity_poly.pdbx_strand_id
1 'polypeptide(L)'
;MLVRLCVAGLIAVTLVVVGPAAGASARPGYVRLLAGHLVYATPSPGAHKQAFLPASDPYGQPDVVWISGVKLIRRVGWMHVHLANGIGWILAASTARASQPHRGLAIELGRLISSVGGRSGAVVAAADGVPLYETNKDTPDVLASNTKLFTAAVGLHVFGPAIAPLLERMLPPSDNVLAQNLSDRVGGGSSARGAYLAQHYALALGAIVHLVDGSGLDLGNQASPLQMVRFLLALRGQSNFELLRRALPVAGRSGNLSARMRGSPAAGHCAAKPGTLQGVSTLSGYCTTRQQGVVVFSILMNNVDVFSAQAAQDQIAGAIVTGR
;
A
#
# COMPACT_ATOMS: atom_id res chain seq x y z
N MET A 1 -2.40 -31.87 8.37
CA MET A 1 -3.53 -30.91 8.31
C MET A 1 -3.00 -29.49 8.12
N LEU A 2 -3.63 -28.70 7.24
CA LEU A 2 -3.28 -27.31 6.94
C LEU A 2 -4.41 -26.41 7.44
N VAL A 3 -4.13 -25.50 8.37
CA VAL A 3 -5.10 -24.48 8.79
C VAL A 3 -4.61 -23.12 8.31
N ARG A 4 -5.49 -22.39 7.60
CA ARG A 4 -5.28 -21.00 7.20
C ARG A 4 -5.97 -20.08 8.19
N LEU A 5 -5.21 -19.17 8.80
CA LEU A 5 -5.73 -18.16 9.70
C LEU A 5 -5.46 -16.78 9.11
N CYS A 6 -6.49 -15.94 9.05
CA CYS A 6 -6.32 -14.52 8.80
C CYS A 6 -5.78 -13.89 10.09
N VAL A 7 -4.63 -13.20 10.01
CA VAL A 7 -3.97 -12.61 11.18
C VAL A 7 -3.97 -11.08 11.14
N ALA A 8 -4.59 -10.50 10.11
CA ALA A 8 -4.71 -9.04 9.97
C ALA A 8 -5.48 -8.45 11.16
N GLY A 9 -4.83 -7.55 11.91
CA GLY A 9 -5.44 -6.83 13.03
C GLY A 9 -5.52 -7.58 14.37
N LEU A 10 -4.96 -8.78 14.50
CA LEU A 10 -4.98 -9.53 15.76
C LEU A 10 -3.76 -9.22 16.64
N ILE A 11 -3.99 -8.68 17.84
CA ILE A 11 -2.94 -8.39 18.85
C ILE A 11 -2.41 -9.72 19.44
N ALA A 12 -3.28 -10.72 19.57
CA ALA A 12 -2.92 -12.05 20.00
C ALA A 12 -3.85 -13.12 19.41
N VAL A 13 -3.29 -14.27 19.05
CA VAL A 13 -4.04 -15.47 18.64
C VAL A 13 -3.61 -16.63 19.51
N THR A 14 -4.54 -17.28 20.20
CA THR A 14 -4.26 -18.51 20.95
C THR A 14 -4.85 -19.69 20.19
N LEU A 15 -4.00 -20.61 19.75
CA LEU A 15 -4.38 -21.87 19.12
C LEU A 15 -4.17 -22.99 20.12
N VAL A 16 -5.25 -23.69 20.46
CA VAL A 16 -5.16 -24.94 21.22
C VAL A 16 -4.76 -26.04 20.24
N VAL A 17 -3.64 -26.72 20.51
CA VAL A 17 -3.15 -27.85 19.71
C VAL A 17 -3.33 -29.13 20.51
N VAL A 18 -4.25 -29.97 20.06
CA VAL A 18 -4.49 -31.30 20.66
C VAL A 18 -3.81 -32.34 19.76
N GLY A 19 -2.79 -33.04 20.28
CA GLY A 19 -2.08 -34.10 19.56
C GLY A 19 -2.84 -35.45 19.59
N PRO A 20 -2.57 -36.37 18.65
CA PRO A 20 -3.11 -37.72 18.70
C PRO A 20 -2.28 -38.55 19.69
N ALA A 21 -2.95 -39.31 20.55
CA ALA A 21 -2.39 -40.12 21.64
C ALA A 21 -1.94 -39.34 22.88
N ALA A 22 -2.92 -38.93 23.67
CA ALA A 22 -2.81 -39.12 25.11
C ALA A 22 -4.23 -39.38 25.64
N GLY A 23 -4.37 -40.35 26.56
CA GLY A 23 -5.66 -40.75 27.11
C GLY A 23 -6.42 -39.57 27.72
N ALA A 24 -7.62 -39.83 28.24
CA ALA A 24 -8.57 -38.83 28.76
C ALA A 24 -8.03 -37.81 29.80
N SER A 25 -6.77 -37.92 30.23
CA SER A 25 -6.04 -37.03 31.14
C SER A 25 -5.06 -36.05 30.48
N ALA A 26 -4.91 -36.03 29.16
CA ALA A 26 -3.94 -35.14 28.48
C ALA A 26 -4.38 -33.67 28.47
N ARG A 27 -3.54 -32.77 29.02
CA ARG A 27 -3.75 -31.33 28.86
C ARG A 27 -3.32 -30.89 27.46
N PRO A 28 -4.14 -30.13 26.71
CA PRO A 28 -3.76 -29.66 25.39
C PRO A 28 -2.63 -28.63 25.47
N GLY A 29 -1.71 -28.66 24.49
CA GLY A 29 -0.72 -27.60 24.31
C GLY A 29 -1.37 -26.38 23.66
N TYR A 30 -0.75 -25.21 23.76
CA TYR A 30 -1.22 -24.02 23.06
C TYR A 30 -0.08 -23.22 22.43
N VAL A 31 -0.37 -22.65 21.27
CA VAL A 31 0.46 -21.65 20.59
C VAL A 31 -0.20 -20.30 20.83
N ARG A 32 0.51 -19.36 21.46
CA ARG A 32 0.06 -17.98 21.61
C ARG A 32 0.95 -17.06 20.80
N LEU A 33 0.35 -16.32 19.88
CA LEU A 33 0.99 -15.25 19.13
C LEU A 33 0.81 -13.95 19.92
N LEU A 34 1.89 -13.22 20.19
CA LEU A 34 1.87 -11.96 20.95
C LEU A 34 2.80 -10.97 20.27
N ALA A 35 2.28 -9.92 19.63
CA ALA A 35 3.09 -8.77 19.16
C ALA A 35 4.45 -9.12 18.49
N GLY A 36 4.47 -10.08 17.55
CA GLY A 36 5.70 -10.53 16.86
C GLY A 36 6.48 -11.67 17.54
N HIS A 37 6.09 -12.06 18.75
CA HIS A 37 6.61 -13.23 19.46
C HIS A 37 5.65 -14.42 19.32
N LEU A 38 6.21 -15.62 19.22
CA LEU A 38 5.45 -16.86 19.29
C LEU A 38 5.83 -17.63 20.56
N VAL A 39 4.84 -17.92 21.39
CA VAL A 39 5.00 -18.70 22.62
C VAL A 39 4.30 -20.04 22.44
N TYR A 40 5.07 -21.13 22.42
CA TYR A 40 4.52 -22.48 22.49
C TYR A 40 4.62 -22.98 23.94
N ALA A 41 3.48 -23.30 24.54
CA ALA A 41 3.41 -23.95 25.84
C ALA A 41 3.18 -25.44 25.65
N THR A 42 4.10 -26.25 26.20
CA THR A 42 3.89 -27.70 26.30
C THR A 42 2.95 -28.02 27.47
N PRO A 43 2.33 -29.21 27.50
CA PRO A 43 1.47 -29.64 28.61
C PRO A 43 2.17 -29.76 29.97
N SER A 44 3.52 -29.81 29.98
CA SER A 44 4.32 -29.94 31.18
C SER A 44 4.49 -28.58 31.88
N PRO A 45 4.18 -28.46 33.19
CA PRO A 45 4.38 -27.22 33.94
C PRO A 45 5.83 -26.74 33.83
N GLY A 46 6.03 -25.48 33.41
CA GLY A 46 7.35 -24.84 33.34
C GLY A 46 8.11 -24.96 32.01
N ALA A 47 7.63 -25.77 31.05
CA ALA A 47 8.27 -25.90 29.74
C ALA A 47 7.59 -25.01 28.68
N HIS A 48 7.96 -23.73 28.70
CA HIS A 48 7.60 -22.76 27.65
C HIS A 48 8.76 -22.63 26.65
N LYS A 49 8.48 -22.86 25.37
CA LYS A 49 9.43 -22.56 24.29
C LYS A 49 8.95 -21.33 23.56
N GLN A 50 9.77 -20.29 23.57
CA GLN A 50 9.52 -19.07 22.80
C GLN A 50 10.36 -19.11 21.53
N ALA A 51 9.77 -18.68 20.42
CA ALA A 51 10.49 -18.39 19.20
C ALA A 51 10.15 -16.97 18.76
N PHE A 52 11.18 -16.26 18.27
CA PHE A 52 11.00 -14.96 17.67
C PHE A 52 10.60 -15.16 16.20
N LEU A 53 9.53 -14.51 15.75
CA LEU A 53 9.32 -14.32 14.32
C LEU A 53 10.15 -13.10 13.95
N PRO A 54 11.15 -13.22 13.06
CA PRO A 54 11.84 -12.04 12.57
C PRO A 54 10.82 -11.02 12.05
N ALA A 55 11.14 -9.73 12.19
CA ALA A 55 10.37 -8.70 11.50
C ALA A 55 10.28 -9.12 10.03
N SER A 56 9.07 -9.33 9.53
CA SER A 56 8.80 -9.85 8.20
C SER A 56 9.73 -9.19 7.20
N ASP A 57 10.34 -9.97 6.32
CA ASP A 57 10.93 -9.43 5.10
C ASP A 57 9.88 -8.50 4.45
N PRO A 58 10.12 -7.18 4.37
CA PRO A 58 9.13 -6.24 3.85
C PRO A 58 8.82 -6.47 2.35
N TYR A 59 9.50 -7.44 1.72
CA TYR A 59 9.42 -7.80 0.30
C TYR A 59 8.72 -9.13 0.01
N GLY A 60 8.12 -9.81 1.01
CA GLY A 60 7.11 -10.86 0.78
C GLY A 60 7.61 -12.30 0.69
N GLN A 61 8.84 -12.60 1.14
CA GLN A 61 9.26 -13.98 1.35
C GLN A 61 8.49 -14.61 2.53
N PRO A 62 8.11 -15.90 2.47
CA PRO A 62 7.41 -16.56 3.56
C PRO A 62 8.36 -16.85 4.73
N ASP A 63 8.05 -16.34 5.93
CA ASP A 63 8.80 -16.68 7.14
C ASP A 63 8.42 -18.10 7.58
N VAL A 64 9.40 -18.99 7.71
CA VAL A 64 9.20 -20.37 8.16
C VAL A 64 9.85 -20.58 9.52
N VAL A 65 9.05 -20.97 10.51
CA VAL A 65 9.54 -21.29 11.87
C VAL A 65 9.13 -22.70 12.26
N TRP A 66 10.07 -23.44 12.84
CA TRP A 66 9.85 -24.78 13.38
C TRP A 66 9.90 -24.76 14.90
N ILE A 67 8.88 -25.31 15.55
CA ILE A 67 8.84 -25.45 17.01
C ILE A 67 8.23 -26.79 17.36
N SER A 68 9.01 -27.67 17.97
CA SER A 68 8.54 -28.95 18.53
C SER A 68 7.63 -29.75 17.58
N GLY A 69 8.00 -29.88 16.30
CA GLY A 69 7.22 -30.61 15.30
C GLY A 69 6.06 -29.84 14.66
N VAL A 70 5.89 -28.56 14.98
CA VAL A 70 4.97 -27.63 14.28
C VAL A 70 5.77 -26.76 13.32
N LYS A 71 5.42 -26.79 12.03
CA LYS A 71 5.91 -25.87 11.01
C LYS A 71 4.89 -24.75 10.83
N LEU A 72 5.34 -23.52 11.05
CA LEU A 72 4.56 -22.31 10.84
C LEU A 72 5.10 -21.60 9.60
N ILE A 73 4.20 -21.19 8.72
CA ILE A 73 4.54 -20.40 7.53
C ILE A 73 3.70 -19.13 7.57
N ARG A 74 4.35 -17.99 7.80
CA ARG A 74 3.71 -16.67 7.77
C ARG A 74 3.83 -16.08 6.36
N ARG A 75 2.71 -15.57 5.85
CA ARG A 75 2.62 -14.78 4.61
C ARG A 75 1.89 -13.47 4.93
N VAL A 76 1.99 -12.47 4.06
CA VAL A 76 1.27 -11.20 4.23
C VAL A 76 -0.22 -11.47 4.48
N GLY A 77 -0.73 -11.05 5.64
CA GLY A 77 -2.14 -11.24 6.06
C GLY A 77 -2.54 -12.66 6.53
N TRP A 78 -1.70 -13.69 6.33
CA TRP A 78 -2.09 -15.09 6.55
C TRP A 78 -1.02 -15.90 7.28
N MET A 79 -1.46 -16.87 8.09
CA MET A 79 -0.56 -17.87 8.67
C MET A 79 -1.06 -19.28 8.36
N HIS A 80 -0.14 -20.13 7.91
CA HIS A 80 -0.35 -21.57 7.73
C HIS A 80 0.31 -22.32 8.88
N VAL A 81 -0.44 -23.21 9.51
CA VAL A 81 0.05 -24.10 10.56
C VAL A 81 0.06 -25.53 10.03
N HIS A 82 1.23 -26.16 10.08
CA HIS A 82 1.44 -27.56 9.70
C HIS A 82 1.91 -28.35 10.93
N LEU A 83 1.17 -29.40 11.30
CA LEU A 83 1.59 -30.35 12.33
C LEU A 83 2.33 -31.52 11.65
N ALA A 84 3.49 -31.92 12.18
CA ALA A 84 4.31 -33.00 11.61
C ALA A 84 3.58 -34.36 11.51
N ASN A 85 2.56 -34.61 12.35
CA ASN A 85 1.96 -35.94 12.52
C ASN A 85 0.46 -36.02 12.16
N GLY A 86 -0.01 -35.16 11.25
CA GLY A 86 -1.23 -35.45 10.47
C GLY A 86 -2.59 -35.14 11.10
N ILE A 87 -2.83 -35.28 12.41
CA ILE A 87 -4.20 -35.17 12.98
C ILE A 87 -4.21 -34.37 14.29
N GLY A 88 -4.99 -33.28 14.34
CA GLY A 88 -5.23 -32.47 15.53
C GLY A 88 -6.31 -31.40 15.29
N TRP A 89 -7.15 -31.13 16.29
CA TRP A 89 -8.22 -30.13 16.22
C TRP A 89 -7.74 -28.78 16.76
N ILE A 90 -8.13 -27.68 16.10
CA ILE A 90 -7.90 -26.31 16.58
C ILE A 90 -9.25 -25.71 17.00
N LEU A 91 -9.42 -25.48 18.30
CA LEU A 91 -10.49 -24.61 18.82
C LEU A 91 -9.93 -23.18 18.88
N ALA A 92 -10.38 -22.31 17.97
CA ALA A 92 -10.04 -20.89 18.02
C ALA A 92 -10.93 -20.20 19.06
N ALA A 93 -10.35 -19.71 20.16
CA ALA A 93 -11.06 -18.91 21.15
C ALA A 93 -10.65 -17.43 21.07
N SER A 94 -11.67 -16.63 20.74
CA SER A 94 -11.89 -15.18 20.89
C SER A 94 -10.86 -14.15 20.39
N THR A 95 -11.38 -13.15 19.67
CA THR A 95 -10.73 -11.87 19.39
C THR A 95 -11.16 -10.85 20.44
N ALA A 96 -10.23 -10.37 21.28
CA ALA A 96 -10.42 -9.10 21.97
C ALA A 96 -10.49 -8.00 20.90
N ARG A 97 -11.57 -7.21 20.90
CA ARG A 97 -11.80 -6.13 19.94
C ARG A 97 -10.81 -5.00 20.24
N ALA A 98 -9.78 -4.83 19.42
CA ALA A 98 -8.95 -3.64 19.45
C ALA A 98 -9.83 -2.42 19.13
N SER A 99 -9.79 -1.38 19.95
CA SER A 99 -10.26 -0.05 19.58
C SER A 99 -9.61 0.34 18.24
N GLN A 100 -10.39 0.56 17.17
CA GLN A 100 -9.86 0.78 15.82
C GLN A 100 -8.89 1.98 15.81
N PRO A 101 -7.57 1.77 15.63
CA PRO A 101 -6.56 2.84 15.69
C PRO A 101 -6.78 3.95 14.65
N HIS A 102 -7.54 3.66 13.60
CA HIS A 102 -7.72 4.54 12.44
C HIS A 102 -8.96 5.44 12.52
N ARG A 103 -9.78 5.36 13.58
CA ARG A 103 -11.02 6.14 13.65
C ARG A 103 -10.76 7.65 13.69
N GLY A 104 -9.70 8.10 14.37
CA GLY A 104 -9.28 9.50 14.39
C GLY A 104 -8.88 9.99 13.00
N LEU A 105 -7.93 9.27 12.38
CA LEU A 105 -7.46 9.53 11.02
C LEU A 105 -8.63 9.60 10.03
N ALA A 106 -9.55 8.64 10.06
CA ALA A 106 -10.69 8.61 9.16
C ALA A 106 -11.61 9.82 9.32
N ILE A 107 -11.83 10.31 10.55
CA ILE A 107 -12.62 11.52 10.82
C ILE A 107 -11.89 12.76 10.29
N GLU A 108 -10.59 12.89 10.55
CA GLU A 108 -9.79 14.02 10.07
C GLU A 108 -9.76 14.09 8.54
N LEU A 109 -9.48 12.96 7.88
CA LEU A 109 -9.50 12.85 6.41
C LEU A 109 -10.87 13.16 5.82
N GLY A 110 -11.95 12.66 6.44
CA GLY A 110 -13.32 12.96 6.06
C GLY A 110 -13.60 14.46 6.07
N ARG A 111 -13.25 15.14 7.17
CA ARG A 111 -13.42 16.59 7.31
C ARG A 111 -12.65 17.36 6.25
N LEU A 112 -11.39 16.99 6.01
CA LEU A 112 -10.52 17.66 5.04
C LEU A 112 -11.07 17.51 3.61
N ILE A 113 -11.49 16.31 3.21
CA ILE A 113 -12.03 16.08 1.87
C ILE A 113 -13.36 16.80 1.68
N SER A 114 -14.26 16.75 2.66
CA SER A 114 -15.54 17.44 2.59
C SER A 114 -15.39 18.97 2.54
N SER A 115 -14.33 19.54 3.13
CA SER A 115 -14.10 20.99 3.13
C SER A 115 -13.78 21.59 1.77
N VAL A 116 -13.26 20.80 0.83
CA VAL A 116 -12.96 21.25 -0.54
C VAL A 116 -14.22 21.25 -1.41
N GLY A 117 -15.18 20.36 -1.11
CA GLY A 117 -16.35 20.13 -1.96
C GLY A 117 -15.99 19.50 -3.30
N GLY A 118 -16.83 19.75 -4.32
CA GLY A 118 -16.65 19.19 -5.66
C GLY A 118 -16.74 17.65 -5.70
N ARG A 119 -16.20 17.07 -6.78
CA ARG A 119 -16.07 15.62 -6.94
C ARG A 119 -14.70 15.20 -6.41
N SER A 120 -14.65 14.96 -5.10
CA SER A 120 -13.42 14.59 -4.39
C SER A 120 -13.49 13.17 -3.87
N GLY A 121 -12.47 12.36 -4.14
CA GLY A 121 -12.34 10.98 -3.67
C GLY A 121 -10.93 10.68 -3.18
N ALA A 122 -10.84 9.79 -2.20
CA ALA A 122 -9.56 9.33 -1.70
C ALA A 122 -9.60 7.91 -1.16
N VAL A 123 -8.47 7.22 -1.28
CA VAL A 123 -8.20 5.94 -0.62
C VAL A 123 -6.83 6.05 0.05
N VAL A 124 -6.77 5.56 1.29
CA VAL A 124 -5.54 5.40 2.07
C VAL A 124 -5.52 3.96 2.56
N ALA A 125 -4.43 3.24 2.31
CA ALA A 125 -4.28 1.84 2.68
C ALA A 125 -2.89 1.57 3.27
N ALA A 126 -2.84 0.65 4.24
CA ALA A 126 -1.59 0.13 4.74
C ALA A 126 -0.86 -0.69 3.66
N ALA A 127 0.42 -0.96 3.87
CA ALA A 127 1.26 -1.73 2.96
C ALA A 127 0.74 -3.15 2.63
N ASP A 128 -0.07 -3.74 3.48
CA ASP A 128 -0.69 -5.06 3.25
C ASP A 128 -2.04 -4.97 2.52
N GLY A 129 -2.46 -3.76 2.13
CA GLY A 129 -3.72 -3.49 1.44
C GLY A 129 -4.92 -3.28 2.36
N VAL A 130 -4.74 -3.31 3.69
CA VAL A 130 -5.84 -3.00 4.62
C VAL A 130 -6.24 -1.52 4.46
N PRO A 131 -7.51 -1.22 4.16
CA PRO A 131 -7.97 0.16 4.01
C PRO A 131 -7.96 0.86 5.36
N LEU A 132 -7.44 2.09 5.37
CA LEU A 132 -7.39 2.99 6.51
C LEU A 132 -8.43 4.11 6.39
N TYR A 133 -8.74 4.50 5.15
CA TYR A 133 -9.76 5.47 4.81
C TYR A 133 -10.19 5.32 3.35
N GLU A 134 -11.48 5.44 3.08
CA GLU A 134 -12.04 5.39 1.73
C GLU A 134 -13.24 6.34 1.60
N THR A 135 -13.25 7.17 0.56
CA THR A 135 -14.41 7.98 0.16
C THR A 135 -14.44 8.16 -1.36
N ASN A 136 -15.63 8.09 -1.97
CA ASN A 136 -15.81 8.15 -3.43
C ASN A 136 -14.79 7.28 -4.20
N LYS A 137 -14.46 6.11 -3.64
CA LYS A 137 -13.29 5.31 -4.02
C LYS A 137 -13.40 4.69 -5.42
N ASP A 138 -14.62 4.49 -5.92
CA ASP A 138 -14.91 3.81 -7.18
C ASP A 138 -15.21 4.77 -8.34
N THR A 139 -15.36 6.06 -8.06
CA THR A 139 -15.68 7.08 -9.07
C THR A 139 -14.45 7.39 -9.91
N PRO A 140 -14.47 7.17 -11.24
CA PRO A 140 -13.37 7.57 -12.11
C PRO A 140 -13.26 9.09 -12.21
N ASP A 141 -12.06 9.59 -12.01
CA ASP A 141 -11.74 11.01 -11.96
C ASP A 141 -10.53 11.35 -12.82
N VAL A 142 -10.47 12.59 -13.31
CA VAL A 142 -9.34 13.04 -14.13
C VAL A 142 -8.05 12.96 -13.30
N LEU A 143 -7.04 12.33 -13.89
CA LEU A 143 -5.78 12.04 -13.19
C LEU A 143 -4.80 13.20 -13.15
N ALA A 144 -4.88 14.12 -14.12
CA ALA A 144 -3.82 15.08 -14.40
C ALA A 144 -2.45 14.37 -14.46
N SER A 145 -1.40 14.96 -13.88
CA SER A 145 -0.05 14.38 -13.90
C SER A 145 0.14 13.08 -13.10
N ASN A 146 -0.88 12.54 -12.42
CA ASN A 146 -0.80 11.17 -11.88
C ASN A 146 -0.70 10.12 -13.00
N THR A 147 -1.14 10.45 -14.22
CA THR A 147 -0.92 9.65 -15.44
C THR A 147 0.54 9.23 -15.62
N LYS A 148 1.50 10.11 -15.28
CA LYS A 148 2.93 9.82 -15.39
C LYS A 148 3.41 8.66 -14.51
N LEU A 149 2.65 8.27 -13.48
CA LEU A 149 2.93 7.08 -12.67
C LEU A 149 2.80 5.82 -13.53
N PHE A 150 1.79 5.75 -14.40
CA PHE A 150 1.59 4.63 -15.32
C PHE A 150 2.66 4.62 -16.41
N THR A 151 2.93 5.77 -17.02
CA THR A 151 3.96 5.94 -18.06
C THR A 151 5.36 5.55 -17.54
N ALA A 152 5.72 6.00 -16.33
CA ALA A 152 7.00 5.65 -15.71
C ALA A 152 7.09 4.15 -15.39
N ALA A 153 6.01 3.56 -14.89
CA ALA A 153 5.97 2.15 -14.53
C ALA A 153 6.10 1.24 -15.75
N VAL A 154 5.35 1.49 -16.83
CA VAL A 154 5.48 0.70 -18.06
C VAL A 154 6.84 0.95 -18.73
N GLY A 155 7.37 2.18 -18.65
CA GLY A 155 8.73 2.48 -19.12
C GLY A 155 9.79 1.64 -18.41
N LEU A 156 9.70 1.51 -17.08
CA LEU A 156 10.62 0.67 -16.30
C LEU A 156 10.43 -0.81 -16.57
N HIS A 157 9.20 -1.23 -16.88
CA HIS A 157 8.91 -2.61 -17.25
C HIS A 157 9.57 -2.96 -18.60
N VAL A 158 9.46 -2.08 -19.60
CA VAL A 158 9.97 -2.31 -20.96
C VAL A 158 11.48 -2.11 -21.06
N PHE A 159 12.01 -1.04 -20.47
CA PHE A 159 13.41 -0.63 -20.65
C PHE A 159 14.31 -0.93 -19.45
N GLY A 160 13.74 -1.43 -18.35
CA GLY A 160 14.48 -1.77 -17.15
C GLY A 160 15.12 -0.55 -16.46
N PRO A 161 16.20 -0.76 -15.68
CA PRO A 161 16.80 0.28 -14.85
C PRO A 161 17.48 1.40 -15.65
N ALA A 162 17.75 1.21 -16.94
CA ALA A 162 18.45 2.17 -17.79
C ALA A 162 17.70 3.51 -17.93
N ILE A 163 16.39 3.54 -17.70
CA ILE A 163 15.61 4.78 -17.78
C ILE A 163 15.51 5.53 -16.45
N ALA A 164 16.13 5.06 -15.36
CA ALA A 164 16.05 5.75 -14.07
C ALA A 164 16.47 7.24 -14.13
N PRO A 165 17.57 7.63 -14.83
CA PRO A 165 17.92 9.05 -14.98
C PRO A 165 16.86 9.87 -15.75
N LEU A 166 16.12 9.25 -16.68
CA LEU A 166 15.00 9.89 -17.36
C LEU A 166 13.86 10.16 -16.38
N LEU A 167 13.53 9.20 -15.52
CA LEU A 167 12.48 9.35 -14.52
C LEU A 167 12.79 10.45 -13.50
N GLU A 168 14.06 10.56 -13.08
CA GLU A 168 14.51 11.62 -12.16
C GLU A 168 14.41 13.03 -12.76
N ARG A 169 14.48 13.15 -14.09
CA ARG A 169 14.21 14.43 -14.78
C ARG A 169 12.73 14.64 -15.10
N MET A 170 11.93 13.57 -15.18
CA MET A 170 10.54 13.63 -15.58
C MET A 170 9.59 13.84 -14.39
N LEU A 171 9.71 13.03 -13.34
CA LEU A 171 8.72 12.97 -12.26
C LEU A 171 8.79 14.17 -11.30
N PRO A 172 9.98 14.62 -10.83
CA PRO A 172 10.06 15.76 -9.91
C PRO A 172 9.52 17.07 -10.47
N PRO A 173 9.96 17.57 -11.66
CA PRO A 173 9.42 18.79 -12.23
C PRO A 173 8.08 18.56 -12.94
N SER A 174 7.66 17.30 -13.08
CA SER A 174 6.45 16.91 -13.82
C SER A 174 6.50 17.24 -15.31
N ASP A 175 7.63 16.98 -15.96
CA ASP A 175 7.87 17.30 -17.36
C ASP A 175 6.91 16.53 -18.30
N ASN A 176 6.09 17.26 -19.04
CA ASN A 176 5.10 16.69 -19.96
C ASN A 176 5.75 16.16 -21.24
N VAL A 177 6.80 16.81 -21.74
CA VAL A 177 7.47 16.43 -22.98
C VAL A 177 8.22 15.11 -22.78
N LEU A 178 8.98 14.98 -21.68
CA LEU A 178 9.64 13.73 -21.33
C LEU A 178 8.63 12.58 -21.13
N ALA A 179 7.47 12.87 -20.55
CA ALA A 179 6.40 11.88 -20.39
C ALA A 179 5.82 11.43 -21.75
N GLN A 180 5.54 12.37 -22.66
CA GLN A 180 5.08 12.03 -24.01
C GLN A 180 6.14 11.28 -24.81
N ASN A 181 7.41 11.68 -24.73
CA ASN A 181 8.51 10.99 -25.40
C ASN A 181 8.72 9.57 -24.84
N LEU A 182 8.58 9.38 -23.53
CA LEU A 182 8.62 8.04 -22.94
C LEU A 182 7.45 7.19 -23.43
N SER A 183 6.23 7.75 -23.45
CA SER A 183 5.05 7.08 -24.00
C SER A 183 5.26 6.70 -25.46
N ASP A 184 5.73 7.63 -26.28
CA ASP A 184 6.04 7.41 -27.69
C ASP A 184 7.03 6.28 -27.91
N ARG A 185 8.11 6.27 -27.12
CA ARG A 185 9.13 5.22 -27.15
C ARG A 185 8.56 3.85 -26.73
N VAL A 186 7.74 3.80 -25.68
CA VAL A 186 7.03 2.58 -25.26
C VAL A 186 6.11 2.06 -26.38
N GLY A 187 5.43 2.98 -27.07
CA GLY A 187 4.54 2.66 -28.19
C GLY A 187 5.24 2.37 -29.52
N GLY A 188 6.57 2.42 -29.60
CA GLY A 188 7.33 2.22 -30.83
C GLY A 188 7.11 3.34 -31.87
N GLY A 189 7.09 4.60 -31.42
CA GLY A 189 6.84 5.77 -32.27
C GLY A 189 5.38 6.23 -32.29
N SER A 190 4.59 5.81 -31.30
CA SER A 190 3.22 6.30 -31.12
C SER A 190 2.90 6.50 -29.64
N SER A 191 2.81 7.76 -29.23
CA SER A 191 2.45 8.11 -27.84
C SER A 191 1.08 7.53 -27.41
N ALA A 192 0.10 7.50 -28.31
CA ALA A 192 -1.22 6.90 -28.04
C ALA A 192 -1.12 5.39 -27.78
N ARG A 193 -0.30 4.68 -28.57
CA ARG A 193 -0.01 3.26 -28.32
C ARG A 193 0.76 3.07 -27.01
N GLY A 194 1.63 4.00 -26.65
CA GLY A 194 2.31 4.03 -25.36
C GLY A 194 1.35 4.10 -24.18
N ALA A 195 0.36 5.01 -24.24
CA ALA A 195 -0.67 5.17 -23.22
C ALA A 195 -1.55 3.90 -23.12
N TYR A 196 -1.91 3.32 -24.25
CA TYR A 196 -2.60 2.02 -24.31
C TYR A 196 -1.79 0.92 -23.63
N LEU A 197 -0.49 0.80 -23.92
CA LEU A 197 0.38 -0.19 -23.26
C LEU A 197 0.53 0.06 -21.76
N ALA A 198 0.57 1.33 -21.33
CA ALA A 198 0.57 1.70 -19.91
C ALA A 198 -0.72 1.24 -19.21
N GLN A 199 -1.88 1.42 -19.86
CA GLN A 199 -3.17 0.95 -19.35
C GLN A 199 -3.22 -0.58 -19.27
N HIS A 200 -2.72 -1.28 -20.29
CA HIS A 200 -2.65 -2.75 -20.28
C HIS A 200 -1.71 -3.28 -19.19
N TYR A 201 -0.59 -2.59 -18.96
CA TYR A 201 0.30 -2.91 -17.85
C TYR A 201 -0.38 -2.70 -16.49
N ALA A 202 -1.13 -1.61 -16.31
CA ALA A 202 -1.94 -1.39 -15.11
C ALA A 202 -2.98 -2.49 -14.88
N LEU A 203 -3.66 -2.93 -15.96
CA LEU A 203 -4.63 -4.03 -15.90
C LEU A 203 -3.98 -5.35 -15.50
N ALA A 204 -2.79 -5.66 -16.03
CA ALA A 204 -2.02 -6.84 -15.63
C ALA A 204 -1.62 -6.82 -14.15
N LEU A 205 -1.51 -5.63 -13.56
CA LEU A 205 -1.28 -5.41 -12.13
C LEU A 205 -2.59 -5.29 -11.30
N GLY A 206 -3.75 -5.52 -11.91
CA GLY A 206 -5.05 -5.54 -11.25
C GLY A 206 -5.72 -4.17 -11.08
N ALA A 207 -5.27 -3.15 -11.83
CA ALA A 207 -5.85 -1.81 -11.83
C ALA A 207 -6.54 -1.47 -13.15
N ILE A 208 -7.80 -1.07 -13.09
CA ILE A 208 -8.60 -0.66 -14.25
C ILE A 208 -8.52 0.85 -14.38
N VAL A 209 -7.95 1.32 -15.49
CA VAL A 209 -7.73 2.75 -15.79
C VAL A 209 -8.03 3.04 -17.25
N HIS A 210 -8.27 4.31 -17.59
CA HIS A 210 -8.38 4.77 -18.96
C HIS A 210 -7.29 5.81 -19.22
N LEU A 211 -6.37 5.55 -20.16
CA LEU A 211 -5.26 6.44 -20.49
C LEU A 211 -5.30 6.83 -21.98
N VAL A 212 -5.30 8.13 -22.25
CA VAL A 212 -5.29 8.71 -23.60
C VAL A 212 -3.89 9.18 -23.99
N ASP A 213 -3.15 9.74 -23.03
CA ASP A 213 -1.78 10.21 -23.24
C ASP A 213 -0.86 9.79 -22.08
N GLY A 214 0.45 10.02 -22.23
CA GLY A 214 1.44 9.67 -21.20
C GLY A 214 1.68 10.80 -20.19
N SER A 215 1.27 12.03 -20.50
CA SER A 215 1.56 13.21 -19.69
C SER A 215 0.47 13.51 -18.65
N GLY A 216 -0.77 13.17 -18.95
CA GLY A 216 -1.92 13.55 -18.14
C GLY A 216 -2.47 14.93 -18.45
N LEU A 217 -2.20 15.48 -19.63
CA LEU A 217 -2.84 16.73 -20.10
C LEU A 217 -4.24 16.46 -20.67
N ASP A 218 -4.48 15.26 -21.18
CA ASP A 218 -5.79 14.87 -21.69
C ASP A 218 -6.77 14.56 -20.55
N LEU A 219 -7.96 15.18 -20.57
CA LEU A 219 -9.01 14.98 -19.56
C LEU A 219 -9.67 13.60 -19.64
N GLY A 220 -9.46 12.87 -20.73
CA GLY A 220 -9.82 11.47 -20.87
C GLY A 220 -8.99 10.54 -20.00
N ASN A 221 -7.84 10.96 -19.47
CA ASN A 221 -7.08 10.15 -18.51
C ASN A 221 -7.82 10.04 -17.18
N GLN A 222 -8.37 8.87 -16.88
CA GLN A 222 -9.24 8.66 -15.73
C GLN A 222 -8.93 7.36 -14.99
N ALA A 223 -8.95 7.43 -13.66
CA ALA A 223 -9.04 6.27 -12.80
C ALA A 223 -9.73 6.64 -11.49
N SER A 224 -10.22 5.65 -10.76
CA SER A 224 -10.74 5.90 -9.41
C SER A 224 -9.61 5.88 -8.37
N PRO A 225 -9.81 6.50 -7.19
CA PRO A 225 -8.82 6.44 -6.11
C PRO A 225 -8.47 5.01 -5.69
N LEU A 226 -9.43 4.08 -5.72
CA LEU A 226 -9.19 2.66 -5.45
C LEU A 226 -8.27 2.02 -6.48
N GLN A 227 -8.46 2.31 -7.77
CA GLN A 227 -7.63 1.75 -8.84
C GLN A 227 -6.21 2.32 -8.79
N MET A 228 -6.06 3.60 -8.45
CA MET A 228 -4.75 4.21 -8.19
C MET A 228 -4.02 3.52 -7.03
N VAL A 229 -4.69 3.31 -5.89
CA VAL A 229 -4.07 2.63 -4.74
C VAL A 229 -3.75 1.16 -5.04
N ARG A 230 -4.62 0.44 -5.76
CA ARG A 230 -4.34 -0.92 -6.23
C ARG A 230 -3.07 -0.97 -7.09
N PHE A 231 -2.97 -0.07 -8.06
CA PHE A 231 -1.79 0.02 -8.92
C PHE A 231 -0.52 0.31 -8.11
N LEU A 232 -0.55 1.30 -7.23
CA LEU A 232 0.60 1.65 -6.38
C LEU A 232 0.98 0.52 -5.41
N LEU A 233 0.02 -0.20 -4.83
CA LEU A 233 0.30 -1.38 -4.02
C LEU A 233 0.96 -2.49 -4.85
N ALA A 234 0.46 -2.77 -6.05
CA ALA A 234 1.02 -3.79 -6.94
C ALA A 234 2.43 -3.46 -7.42
N LEU A 235 2.73 -2.18 -7.64
CA LEU A 235 4.07 -1.73 -8.02
C LEU A 235 5.13 -2.06 -6.98
N ARG A 236 4.77 -2.13 -5.69
CA ARG A 236 5.71 -2.49 -4.61
C ARG A 236 6.26 -3.91 -4.71
N GLY A 237 5.55 -4.79 -5.40
CA GLY A 237 6.02 -6.15 -5.68
C GLY A 237 6.89 -6.28 -6.93
N GLN A 238 7.13 -5.19 -7.67
CA GLN A 238 7.91 -5.21 -8.91
C GLN A 238 9.40 -4.98 -8.64
N SER A 239 10.28 -5.65 -9.40
CA SER A 239 11.74 -5.58 -9.23
C SER A 239 12.31 -4.16 -9.32
N ASN A 240 11.70 -3.31 -10.17
CA ASN A 240 12.14 -1.93 -10.40
C ASN A 240 11.41 -0.89 -9.52
N PHE A 241 10.65 -1.33 -8.51
CA PHE A 241 9.87 -0.44 -7.65
C PHE A 241 10.70 0.68 -7.03
N GLU A 242 11.87 0.34 -6.48
CA GLU A 242 12.70 1.32 -5.76
C GLU A 242 13.21 2.43 -6.66
N LEU A 243 13.43 2.17 -7.95
CA LEU A 243 13.82 3.19 -8.93
C LEU A 243 12.68 4.18 -9.16
N LEU A 244 11.46 3.68 -9.32
CA LEU A 244 10.27 4.52 -9.44
C LEU A 244 10.06 5.35 -8.17
N ARG A 245 10.11 4.70 -7.00
CA ARG A 245 9.87 5.34 -5.70
C ARG A 245 10.85 6.47 -5.43
N ARG A 246 12.14 6.29 -5.75
CA ARG A 246 13.19 7.30 -5.55
C ARG A 246 13.06 8.49 -6.51
N ALA A 247 12.52 8.27 -7.71
CA ALA A 247 12.30 9.33 -8.68
C ALA A 247 11.08 10.22 -8.35
N LEU A 248 10.22 9.83 -7.41
CA LEU A 248 9.07 10.66 -7.02
C LEU A 248 9.50 11.94 -6.27
N PRO A 249 8.79 13.06 -6.47
CA PRO A 249 8.95 14.23 -5.62
C PRO A 249 8.70 13.90 -4.15
N VAL A 250 9.53 14.46 -3.27
CA VAL A 250 9.44 14.28 -1.82
C VAL A 250 8.90 15.56 -1.19
N ALA A 251 7.87 15.41 -0.35
CA ALA A 251 7.24 16.50 0.39
C ALA A 251 8.28 17.36 1.12
N GLY A 252 8.22 18.67 0.91
CA GLY A 252 9.10 19.68 1.51
C GLY A 252 10.57 19.60 1.06
N ARG A 253 10.92 18.78 0.05
CA ARG A 253 12.32 18.54 -0.35
C ARG A 253 12.61 18.66 -1.84
N SER A 254 11.78 18.08 -2.71
CA SER A 254 12.13 17.99 -4.14
C SER A 254 10.93 18.14 -5.08
N GLY A 255 11.25 18.52 -6.32
CA GLY A 255 10.26 18.69 -7.40
C GLY A 255 9.15 19.68 -7.04
N ASN A 256 7.97 19.43 -7.60
CA ASN A 256 6.77 20.26 -7.37
C ASN A 256 6.21 20.16 -5.93
N LEU A 257 6.82 19.32 -5.07
CA LEU A 257 6.52 19.29 -3.63
C LEU A 257 7.60 19.98 -2.78
N SER A 258 8.65 20.54 -3.38
CA SER A 258 9.77 21.16 -2.66
C SER A 258 9.34 22.34 -1.77
N ALA A 259 8.35 23.12 -2.21
CA ALA A 259 7.78 24.24 -1.47
C ALA A 259 6.55 23.85 -0.63
N ARG A 260 5.90 22.73 -0.96
CA ARG A 260 4.70 22.23 -0.26
C ARG A 260 5.10 21.40 0.96
N MET A 261 4.25 21.42 1.99
CA MET A 261 4.44 20.62 3.22
C MET A 261 5.76 20.84 3.98
N ARG A 262 6.45 21.98 3.80
CA ARG A 262 7.64 22.30 4.63
C ARG A 262 7.22 22.49 6.09
N GLY A 263 7.99 21.91 7.01
CA GLY A 263 7.70 21.98 8.45
C GLY A 263 6.47 21.16 8.89
N SER A 264 5.81 20.43 7.99
CA SER A 264 4.72 19.54 8.35
C SER A 264 5.23 18.12 8.64
N PRO A 265 4.42 17.25 9.28
CA PRO A 265 4.77 15.84 9.46
C PRO A 265 5.08 15.11 8.16
N ALA A 266 4.50 15.52 7.03
CA ALA A 266 4.74 14.89 5.72
C ALA A 266 6.14 15.15 5.16
N ALA A 267 6.82 16.22 5.60
CA ALA A 267 8.13 16.62 5.08
C ALA A 267 9.15 15.48 5.18
N GLY A 268 9.72 15.06 4.05
CA GLY A 268 10.68 13.96 3.98
C GLY A 268 10.11 12.56 4.23
N HIS A 269 8.82 12.43 4.59
CA HIS A 269 8.17 11.16 4.88
C HIS A 269 7.24 10.70 3.77
N CYS A 270 6.74 11.63 2.95
CA CYS A 270 5.87 11.35 1.81
C CYS A 270 6.59 11.59 0.48
N ALA A 271 6.57 10.59 -0.38
CA ALA A 271 6.99 10.67 -1.78
C ALA A 271 5.77 10.43 -2.67
N ALA A 272 5.38 11.46 -3.44
CA ALA A 272 4.11 11.46 -4.15
C ALA A 272 4.18 12.28 -5.43
N LYS A 273 3.33 11.92 -6.38
CA LYS A 273 3.16 12.69 -7.62
C LYS A 273 1.98 13.66 -7.45
N PRO A 274 2.22 15.00 -7.45
CA PRO A 274 1.14 15.96 -7.58
C PRO A 274 0.68 16.07 -9.04
N GLY A 275 -0.57 16.45 -9.25
CA GLY A 275 -1.13 16.81 -10.55
C GLY A 275 -2.08 18.00 -10.43
N THR A 276 -2.08 18.86 -11.44
CA THR A 276 -2.91 20.07 -11.46
C THR A 276 -3.32 20.37 -12.89
N LEU A 277 -4.61 20.57 -13.11
CA LEU A 277 -5.23 21.16 -14.29
C LEU A 277 -6.29 22.17 -13.81
N GLN A 278 -6.95 22.87 -14.72
CA GLN A 278 -8.09 23.72 -14.35
C GLN A 278 -9.18 22.88 -13.68
N GLY A 279 -9.53 23.23 -12.44
CA GLY A 279 -10.55 22.53 -11.67
C GLY A 279 -10.15 21.13 -11.17
N VAL A 280 -8.90 20.70 -11.36
CA VAL A 280 -8.44 19.35 -10.98
C VAL A 280 -7.14 19.45 -10.18
N SER A 281 -7.11 18.80 -9.02
CA SER A 281 -5.92 18.64 -8.20
C SER A 281 -5.81 17.20 -7.71
N THR A 282 -4.66 16.56 -7.95
CA THR A 282 -4.42 15.16 -7.58
C THR A 282 -3.11 15.00 -6.82
N LEU A 283 -3.07 14.05 -5.89
CA LEU A 283 -1.86 13.67 -5.16
C LEU A 283 -1.92 12.19 -4.78
N SER A 284 -1.00 11.39 -5.32
CA SER A 284 -0.92 9.96 -5.03
C SER A 284 0.52 9.50 -4.83
N GLY A 285 0.72 8.56 -3.92
CA GLY A 285 2.04 8.04 -3.61
C GLY A 285 2.11 7.27 -2.31
N TYR A 286 3.25 7.41 -1.64
CA TYR A 286 3.61 6.64 -0.45
C TYR A 286 4.02 7.59 0.68
N CYS A 287 3.60 7.28 1.90
CA CYS A 287 4.08 7.92 3.12
C CYS A 287 4.65 6.87 4.07
N THR A 288 5.72 7.21 4.78
CA THR A 288 6.23 6.40 5.88
C THR A 288 5.68 6.94 7.19
N THR A 289 4.95 6.09 7.92
CA THR A 289 4.33 6.43 9.19
C THR A 289 5.08 5.75 10.34
N ARG A 290 5.00 6.31 11.56
CA ARG A 290 5.59 5.68 12.75
C ARG A 290 4.81 4.45 13.23
N GLN A 291 3.50 4.40 12.97
CA GLN A 291 2.60 3.40 13.54
C GLN A 291 2.28 2.25 12.58
N GLN A 292 2.17 2.53 11.29
CA GLN A 292 1.62 1.60 10.27
C GLN A 292 2.68 1.21 9.23
N GLY A 293 3.92 1.70 9.37
CA GLY A 293 4.96 1.55 8.35
C GLY A 293 4.60 2.34 7.09
N VAL A 294 4.82 1.73 5.92
CA VAL A 294 4.48 2.35 4.63
C VAL A 294 2.96 2.35 4.43
N VAL A 295 2.42 3.53 4.12
CA VAL A 295 1.03 3.75 3.72
C VAL A 295 1.02 4.21 2.26
N VAL A 296 0.05 3.69 1.50
CA VAL A 296 -0.20 4.04 0.10
C VAL A 296 -1.48 4.84 0.02
N PHE A 297 -1.48 5.90 -0.79
CA PHE A 297 -2.65 6.76 -0.90
C PHE A 297 -2.86 7.32 -2.30
N SER A 298 -4.11 7.67 -2.59
CA SER A 298 -4.53 8.43 -3.76
C SER A 298 -5.60 9.42 -3.35
N ILE A 299 -5.45 10.68 -3.73
CA ILE A 299 -6.41 11.77 -3.50
C ILE A 299 -6.68 12.42 -4.87
N LEU A 300 -7.91 12.29 -5.36
CA LEU A 300 -8.35 12.85 -6.63
C LEU A 300 -9.45 13.86 -6.36
N MET A 301 -9.21 15.15 -6.65
CA MET A 301 -10.16 16.24 -6.42
C MET A 301 -10.46 16.93 -7.75
N ASN A 302 -11.70 16.83 -8.21
CA ASN A 302 -12.21 17.37 -9.48
C ASN A 302 -13.35 18.36 -9.22
N ASN A 303 -13.51 19.34 -10.10
CA ASN A 303 -14.45 20.46 -9.95
C ASN A 303 -14.22 21.24 -8.65
N VAL A 304 -12.96 21.58 -8.37
CA VAL A 304 -12.53 22.23 -7.13
C VAL A 304 -11.73 23.50 -7.38
N ASP A 305 -11.68 24.38 -6.38
CA ASP A 305 -10.62 25.37 -6.30
C ASP A 305 -9.27 24.68 -6.04
N VAL A 306 -8.31 24.91 -6.93
CA VAL A 306 -7.03 24.19 -6.94
C VAL A 306 -6.21 24.50 -5.68
N PHE A 307 -6.22 25.74 -5.20
CA PHE A 307 -5.43 26.14 -4.04
C PHE A 307 -5.97 25.50 -2.75
N SER A 308 -7.29 25.55 -2.56
CA SER A 308 -7.97 24.89 -1.45
C SER A 308 -7.75 23.37 -1.48
N ALA A 309 -7.82 22.76 -2.66
CA ALA A 309 -7.54 21.33 -2.84
C ALA A 309 -6.09 20.96 -2.51
N GLN A 310 -5.11 21.76 -2.94
CA GLN A 310 -3.70 21.54 -2.60
C GLN A 310 -3.43 21.69 -1.11
N ALA A 311 -4.05 22.67 -0.45
CA ALA A 311 -3.96 22.84 1.00
C ALA A 311 -4.55 21.64 1.76
N ALA A 312 -5.71 21.14 1.33
CA ALA A 312 -6.31 19.95 1.92
C ALA A 312 -5.46 18.69 1.69
N GLN A 313 -4.90 18.50 0.50
CA GLN A 313 -3.95 17.40 0.21
C GLN A 313 -2.72 17.44 1.12
N ASP A 314 -2.16 18.63 1.36
CA ASP A 314 -0.99 18.80 2.23
C ASP A 314 -1.32 18.44 3.69
N GLN A 315 -2.51 18.83 4.17
CA GLN A 315 -3.01 18.46 5.51
C GLN A 315 -3.28 16.95 5.62
N ILE A 316 -3.90 16.36 4.60
CA ILE A 316 -4.15 14.91 4.51
C ILE A 316 -2.84 14.12 4.57
N ALA A 317 -1.82 14.53 3.81
CA ALA A 317 -0.50 13.87 3.84
C ALA A 317 0.14 13.96 5.24
N GLY A 318 -0.03 15.10 5.93
CA GLY A 318 0.40 15.26 7.32
C GLY A 318 -0.32 14.28 8.27
N ALA A 319 -1.65 14.21 8.18
CA ALA A 319 -2.51 13.32 8.97
C ALA A 319 -2.15 11.83 8.76
N ILE A 320 -1.90 11.44 7.51
CA ILE A 320 -1.43 10.08 7.18
C ILE A 320 -0.15 9.73 7.95
N VAL A 321 0.84 10.64 8.01
CA VAL A 321 2.12 10.38 8.69
C VAL A 321 1.96 10.31 10.21
N THR A 322 1.10 11.14 10.79
CA THR A 322 0.85 11.16 12.25
C THR A 322 -0.07 10.03 12.69
N GLY A 323 -0.90 9.49 11.79
CA GLY A 323 -1.94 8.52 12.11
C GLY A 323 -3.07 9.13 12.96
N ARG A 324 -3.26 10.44 12.90
CA ARG A 324 -4.27 11.19 13.66
C ARG A 324 -5.18 11.93 12.71
#